data_AF-A0AAW2YQR1-F1
#
_entry.id   AF-A0AAW2YQR1-F1
#
_cell.length_a   1.000
_cell.length_b   1.000
_cell.length_c   1.000
_cell.angle_alpha   90.00
_cell.angle_beta   90.00
_cell.angle_gamma   90.00
#
_symmetry.space_group_name_H-M   'P 1'
#
loop_
_entity.id
_entity.type
_entity.pdbx_description
1 polymer ?
#
loop_
_entity_poly.entity_id
_entity_poly.type
_entity_poly.pdbx_seq_one_letter_code
_entity_poly.pdbx_strand_id
1 'polypeptide(L)'
;MNTIKKFIGSLNLKKLPRQDHKPERSQSVPVIVIPKAANPLRSTEELLLELHKDENLHSYFQRFSKQEYSHENLQLYDEIYKFKTSSNKHSVANLICERYLSSNSKLQLYVQQNVIERIIEDCKQERLKDDLFSVLEEAVSENLLDILTRFKKSSYYFEYLNGGDLRIDTSESPQKLQRPPTTPRGLGPAKTLDLKRRRSSSMLGFVVPNTM
;
A
#
# COMPACT_ATOMS: atom_id res chain seq x y z
N MET A 1 12.90 42.09 -23.31
CA MET A 1 11.58 42.26 -23.93
C MET A 1 11.71 41.91 -25.40
N ASN A 2 11.45 40.65 -25.78
CA ASN A 2 11.65 40.15 -27.14
C ASN A 2 10.32 39.91 -27.84
N THR A 3 10.18 40.57 -28.98
CA THR A 3 8.98 40.69 -29.81
C THR A 3 8.85 39.47 -30.73
N ILE A 4 7.97 38.52 -30.39
CA ILE A 4 7.63 37.41 -31.30
C ILE A 4 6.48 37.89 -32.21
N LYS A 5 6.83 38.16 -33.48
CA LYS A 5 5.90 38.51 -34.54
C LYS A 5 5.27 37.25 -35.15
N LYS A 6 3.93 37.23 -35.04
CA LYS A 6 2.91 36.62 -35.92
C LYS A 6 3.41 35.94 -37.21
N PHE A 7 3.10 34.65 -37.33
CA PHE A 7 2.91 33.96 -38.60
C PHE A 7 1.63 33.12 -38.48
N ILE A 8 0.51 33.65 -38.98
CA ILE A 8 -0.73 32.89 -39.17
C ILE A 8 -0.85 32.71 -40.67
N GLY A 9 -0.41 31.56 -41.16
CA GLY A 9 -0.61 31.13 -42.54
C GLY A 9 -2.05 30.65 -42.73
N SER A 10 -2.75 31.28 -43.66
CA SER A 10 -4.10 30.93 -44.09
C SER A 10 -4.12 29.54 -44.75
N LEU A 11 -4.64 28.54 -44.03
CA LEU A 11 -4.92 27.21 -44.56
C LEU A 11 -6.17 27.25 -45.45
N ASN A 12 -5.94 27.06 -46.74
CA ASN A 12 -6.96 26.99 -47.78
C ASN A 12 -7.64 25.61 -47.72
N LEU A 13 -8.75 25.51 -46.99
CA LEU A 13 -9.58 24.30 -46.88
C LEU A 13 -10.34 24.07 -48.20
N LYS A 14 -9.75 23.27 -49.09
CA LYS A 14 -10.47 22.64 -50.20
C LYS A 14 -11.51 21.68 -49.61
N LYS A 15 -12.79 21.98 -49.85
CA LYS A 15 -13.93 21.12 -49.52
C LYS A 15 -13.76 19.77 -50.22
N LEU A 16 -13.51 18.72 -49.44
CA LEU A 16 -13.62 17.33 -49.90
C LEU A 16 -15.10 16.97 -50.08
N PRO A 17 -15.46 16.22 -51.14
CA PRO A 17 -16.81 15.72 -51.33
C PRO A 17 -17.17 14.75 -50.19
N ARG A 18 -18.34 14.95 -49.58
CA ARG A 18 -18.92 14.03 -48.60
C ARG A 18 -19.24 12.72 -49.33
N GLN A 19 -18.52 11.65 -49.01
CA GLN A 19 -18.94 10.30 -49.35
C GLN A 19 -19.92 9.84 -48.28
N ASP A 20 -21.19 9.70 -48.67
CA ASP A 20 -22.23 9.10 -47.86
C ASP A 20 -21.96 7.58 -47.77
N HIS A 21 -21.10 7.18 -46.83
CA HIS A 21 -20.93 5.78 -46.49
C HIS A 21 -22.16 5.32 -45.70
N LYS A 22 -22.98 4.54 -46.41
CA LYS A 22 -24.06 3.71 -45.85
C LYS A 22 -23.44 2.87 -44.71
N PRO A 23 -23.97 2.92 -43.47
CA PRO A 23 -23.42 2.12 -42.39
C PRO A 23 -23.67 0.65 -42.69
N GLU A 24 -22.62 -0.07 -43.09
CA GLU A 24 -22.62 -1.52 -43.04
C GLU A 24 -22.91 -1.91 -41.59
N ARG A 25 -24.03 -2.61 -41.39
CA ARG A 25 -24.33 -3.29 -40.13
C ARG A 25 -23.24 -4.32 -39.90
N SER A 26 -22.18 -3.92 -39.21
CA SER A 26 -21.21 -4.81 -38.62
C SER A 26 -21.97 -5.75 -37.69
N GLN A 27 -22.20 -6.97 -38.16
CA GLN A 27 -22.71 -8.04 -37.34
C GLN A 27 -21.65 -8.28 -36.27
N SER A 28 -21.94 -7.86 -35.03
CA SER A 28 -21.06 -8.07 -33.89
C SER A 28 -20.89 -9.57 -33.71
N VAL A 29 -19.72 -10.08 -34.07
CA VAL A 29 -19.32 -11.46 -33.76
C VAL A 29 -19.39 -11.58 -32.23
N PRO A 30 -20.12 -12.56 -31.68
CA PRO A 30 -20.13 -12.77 -30.24
C PRO A 30 -18.69 -13.09 -29.81
N VAL A 31 -18.08 -12.17 -29.08
CA VAL A 31 -16.79 -12.41 -28.42
C VAL A 31 -17.07 -13.45 -27.34
N ILE A 32 -16.78 -14.71 -27.65
CA ILE A 32 -16.78 -15.79 -26.67
C ILE A 32 -15.58 -15.51 -25.76
N VAL A 33 -15.83 -14.83 -24.65
CA VAL A 33 -14.86 -14.68 -23.57
C VAL A 33 -14.72 -16.07 -22.94
N ILE A 34 -13.67 -16.80 -23.31
CA ILE A 34 -13.33 -18.05 -22.65
C ILE A 34 -12.88 -17.66 -21.25
N PRO A 35 -13.61 -18.04 -20.17
CA PRO A 35 -13.18 -17.74 -18.82
C PRO A 35 -11.83 -18.41 -18.61
N LYS A 36 -10.80 -17.61 -18.36
CA LYS A 36 -9.49 -18.09 -17.93
C LYS A 36 -9.76 -18.86 -16.64
N ALA A 37 -9.75 -20.21 -16.70
CA ALA A 37 -10.10 -21.06 -15.58
C ALA A 37 -9.21 -20.69 -14.38
N ALA A 38 -9.74 -19.86 -13.50
CA ALA A 38 -9.02 -19.40 -12.34
C ALA A 38 -8.98 -20.58 -11.39
N ASN A 39 -7.80 -21.19 -11.23
CA ASN A 39 -7.62 -22.31 -10.30
C ASN A 39 -7.99 -21.81 -8.89
N PRO A 40 -9.09 -22.30 -8.29
CA PRO A 40 -9.57 -21.79 -7.00
C PRO A 40 -8.66 -22.21 -5.83
N LEU A 41 -7.64 -23.02 -6.09
CA LEU A 41 -6.76 -23.66 -5.11
C LEU A 41 -5.41 -22.97 -4.91
N ARG A 42 -5.22 -21.74 -5.41
CA ARG A 42 -3.96 -21.00 -5.21
C ARG A 42 -3.65 -20.83 -3.72
N SER A 43 -2.39 -20.99 -3.34
CA SER A 43 -1.95 -20.72 -1.96
C SER A 43 -2.05 -19.21 -1.66
N THR A 44 -2.01 -18.85 -0.39
CA THR A 44 -2.10 -17.43 0.02
C THR A 44 -0.83 -16.68 -0.41
N GLU A 45 0.31 -17.35 -0.33
CA GLU A 45 1.62 -16.87 -0.74
C GLU A 45 1.69 -16.66 -2.25
N GLU A 46 1.13 -17.57 -3.04
CA GLU A 46 1.00 -17.41 -4.49
C GLU A 46 0.19 -16.17 -4.85
N LEU A 47 -0.97 -15.96 -4.19
CA LEU A 47 -1.79 -14.79 -4.42
C LEU A 47 -1.06 -13.48 -4.09
N LEU A 48 -0.29 -13.45 -3.00
CA LEU A 48 0.51 -12.27 -2.63
C LEU A 48 1.49 -11.89 -3.76
N LEU A 49 2.18 -12.89 -4.34
CA LEU A 49 3.11 -12.68 -5.45
C LEU A 49 2.42 -12.30 -6.76
N GLU A 50 1.15 -12.70 -6.93
CA GLU A 50 0.34 -12.38 -8.11
C GLU A 50 -0.32 -11.00 -8.04
N LEU A 51 -0.41 -10.35 -6.87
CA LEU A 51 -1.00 -9.02 -6.74
C LEU A 51 -0.38 -8.00 -7.71
N HIS A 52 0.94 -8.07 -7.96
CA HIS A 52 1.62 -7.18 -8.89
C HIS A 52 1.56 -7.62 -10.37
N LYS A 53 0.98 -8.80 -10.65
CA LYS A 53 0.90 -9.40 -11.99
C LYS A 53 -0.52 -9.38 -12.55
N ASP A 54 -1.53 -9.42 -11.69
CA ASP A 54 -2.94 -9.46 -12.06
C ASP A 54 -3.67 -8.21 -11.52
N GLU A 55 -3.89 -7.23 -12.40
CA GLU A 55 -4.55 -5.96 -12.06
C GLU A 55 -5.98 -6.16 -11.54
N ASN A 56 -6.69 -7.20 -12.00
CA ASN A 56 -8.04 -7.48 -11.54
C ASN A 56 -8.03 -8.03 -10.12
N LEU A 57 -7.13 -9.00 -9.84
CA LEU A 57 -6.92 -9.52 -8.49
C LEU A 57 -6.58 -8.38 -7.53
N HIS A 58 -5.64 -7.52 -7.93
CA HIS A 58 -5.24 -6.35 -7.15
C HIS A 58 -6.42 -5.43 -6.85
N SER A 59 -7.23 -5.09 -7.85
CA SER A 59 -8.39 -4.20 -7.69
C SER A 59 -9.43 -4.76 -6.72
N TYR A 60 -9.79 -6.05 -6.85
CA TYR A 60 -10.71 -6.72 -5.92
C TYR A 60 -10.14 -6.77 -4.50
N PHE A 61 -8.86 -7.10 -4.36
CA PHE A 61 -8.20 -7.14 -3.06
C PHE A 61 -8.09 -5.75 -2.42
N GLN A 62 -7.86 -4.71 -3.23
CA GLN A 62 -7.84 -3.33 -2.76
C GLN A 62 -9.19 -2.91 -2.18
N ARG A 63 -10.31 -3.24 -2.84
CA ARG A 63 -11.65 -2.96 -2.31
C ARG A 63 -11.90 -3.67 -0.99
N PHE A 64 -11.55 -4.95 -0.93
CA PHE A 64 -11.67 -5.75 0.29
C PHE A 64 -10.81 -5.17 1.44
N SER A 65 -9.54 -4.84 1.19
CA SER A 65 -8.64 -4.27 2.20
C SER A 65 -9.12 -2.93 2.76
N LYS A 66 -9.79 -2.10 1.95
CA LYS A 66 -10.42 -0.86 2.41
C LYS A 66 -11.58 -1.12 3.38
N GLN A 67 -12.40 -2.13 3.10
CA GLN A 67 -13.48 -2.55 3.99
C GLN A 67 -12.95 -3.10 5.32
N GLU A 68 -11.81 -3.80 5.28
CA GLU A 68 -11.11 -4.33 6.46
C GLU A 68 -10.20 -3.31 7.15
N TYR A 69 -10.23 -2.02 6.75
CA TYR A 69 -9.36 -0.97 7.29
C TYR A 69 -7.87 -1.33 7.33
N SER A 70 -7.40 -2.02 6.29
CA SER A 70 -6.03 -2.53 6.17
C SER A 70 -5.34 -2.14 4.86
N HIS A 71 -5.95 -1.19 4.13
CA HIS A 71 -5.50 -0.76 2.80
C HIS A 71 -4.08 -0.19 2.81
N GLU A 72 -3.65 0.42 3.91
CA GLU A 72 -2.30 0.97 4.07
C GLU A 72 -1.20 -0.08 3.95
N ASN A 73 -1.44 -1.32 4.39
CA ASN A 73 -0.49 -2.43 4.21
C ASN A 73 -0.31 -2.75 2.72
N LEU A 74 -1.41 -2.78 1.96
CA LEU A 74 -1.35 -3.02 0.51
C LEU A 74 -0.67 -1.85 -0.21
N GLN A 75 -0.99 -0.60 0.15
CA GLN A 75 -0.34 0.56 -0.45
C GLN A 75 1.17 0.55 -0.23
N LEU A 76 1.64 0.24 0.99
CA LEU A 76 3.06 0.17 1.25
C LEU A 76 3.73 -0.98 0.49
N TYR A 77 3.09 -2.15 0.42
CA TYR A 77 3.59 -3.26 -0.37
C TYR A 77 3.78 -2.88 -1.85
N ASP A 78 2.79 -2.18 -2.43
CA ASP A 78 2.87 -1.65 -3.80
C ASP A 78 4.03 -0.65 -3.96
N GLU A 79 4.23 0.27 -3.00
CA GLU A 79 5.32 1.25 -3.07
C GLU A 79 6.70 0.60 -2.92
N ILE A 80 6.85 -0.44 -2.09
CA ILE A 80 8.10 -1.22 -1.99
C ILE A 80 8.38 -1.94 -3.30
N TYR A 81 7.36 -2.54 -3.92
CA TYR A 81 7.52 -3.16 -5.24
C TYR A 81 7.94 -2.15 -6.31
N LYS A 82 7.32 -0.96 -6.33
CA LYS A 82 7.74 0.15 -7.20
C LYS A 82 9.17 0.56 -6.92
N PHE A 83 9.60 0.64 -5.67
CA PHE A 83 10.99 0.98 -5.33
C PHE A 83 11.98 -0.03 -5.94
N LYS A 84 11.69 -1.34 -5.83
CA LYS A 84 12.55 -2.40 -6.38
C LYS A 84 12.63 -2.38 -7.91
N THR A 85 11.56 -1.99 -8.57
CA THR A 85 11.43 -2.05 -10.04
C THR A 85 11.68 -0.71 -10.76
N SER A 86 11.64 0.41 -10.02
CA SER A 86 11.79 1.75 -10.58
C SER A 86 13.25 2.11 -10.86
N SER A 87 13.48 2.85 -11.95
CA SER A 87 14.75 3.53 -12.22
C SER A 87 14.95 4.76 -11.34
N ASN A 88 13.87 5.38 -10.86
CA ASN A 88 13.89 6.53 -9.96
C ASN A 88 13.63 6.09 -8.51
N LYS A 89 14.57 5.33 -7.94
CA LYS A 89 14.49 4.82 -6.56
C LYS A 89 14.42 5.94 -5.53
N HIS A 90 15.10 7.05 -5.78
CA HIS A 90 15.17 8.17 -4.85
C HIS A 90 13.78 8.78 -4.60
N SER A 91 13.00 9.04 -5.65
CA SER A 91 11.65 9.60 -5.49
C SER A 91 10.73 8.66 -4.73
N VAL A 92 10.81 7.35 -4.98
CA VAL A 92 9.97 6.35 -4.31
C VAL A 92 10.39 6.18 -2.84
N ALA A 93 11.70 6.15 -2.56
CA ALA A 93 12.22 6.05 -1.20
C ALA A 93 11.79 7.25 -0.33
N ASN A 94 11.86 8.47 -0.87
CA ASN A 94 11.38 9.67 -0.17
C ASN A 94 9.89 9.57 0.13
N LEU A 95 9.09 9.13 -0.84
CA LEU A 95 7.65 8.93 -0.67
C LEU A 95 7.35 7.94 0.46
N ILE A 96 8.07 6.81 0.50
CA ILE A 96 7.91 5.81 1.56
C ILE A 96 8.27 6.40 2.92
N CYS A 97 9.41 7.10 3.03
CA CYS A 97 9.82 7.74 4.26
C CYS A 97 8.81 8.76 4.78
N GLU A 98 8.32 9.65 3.91
CA GLU A 98 7.36 10.68 4.27
C GLU A 98 6.00 10.09 4.67
N ARG A 99 5.51 9.10 3.92
CA ARG A 99 4.15 8.56 4.11
C ARG A 99 4.05 7.48 5.16
N TYR A 100 5.09 6.70 5.45
CA TYR A 100 4.94 5.54 6.35
C TYR A 100 5.90 5.57 7.54
N LEU A 101 7.00 6.33 7.44
CA LEU A 101 8.04 6.34 8.47
C LEU A 101 8.12 7.66 9.25
N SER A 102 7.55 8.74 8.71
CA SER A 102 7.44 10.02 9.39
C SER A 102 6.60 9.90 10.67
N SER A 103 7.08 10.48 11.76
CA SER A 103 6.38 10.52 13.06
C SER A 103 5.03 11.25 12.99
N ASN A 104 4.84 12.11 11.99
CA ASN A 104 3.58 12.82 11.76
C ASN A 104 2.66 12.10 10.78
N SER A 105 3.05 10.93 10.28
CA SER A 105 2.23 10.21 9.31
C SER A 105 1.00 9.59 9.96
N LYS A 106 -0.15 9.72 9.28
CA LYS A 106 -1.39 9.01 9.62
C LYS A 106 -1.33 7.51 9.28
N LEU A 107 -0.39 7.11 8.42
CA LEU A 107 -0.17 5.73 7.98
C LEU A 107 1.12 5.17 8.58
N GLN A 108 1.56 5.71 9.72
CA GLN A 108 2.79 5.25 10.36
C GLN A 108 2.66 3.77 10.73
N LEU A 109 3.62 2.98 10.27
CA LEU A 109 3.66 1.56 10.61
C LEU A 109 4.15 1.34 12.04
N TYR A 110 3.69 0.24 12.62
CA TYR A 110 4.23 -0.25 13.89
C TYR A 110 5.54 -1.03 13.65
N VAL A 111 6.66 -0.31 13.59
CA VAL A 111 8.01 -0.86 13.43
C VAL A 111 8.93 -0.28 14.50
N GLN A 112 9.96 -1.03 14.90
CA GLN A 112 10.93 -0.55 15.89
C GLN A 112 11.63 0.74 15.42
N GLN A 113 11.72 1.72 16.32
CA GLN A 113 12.21 3.07 16.01
C GLN A 113 13.64 3.09 15.44
N ASN A 114 14.52 2.22 15.92
CA ASN A 114 15.88 2.06 15.41
C ASN A 114 15.93 1.62 13.94
N VAL A 115 14.99 0.78 13.49
CA VAL A 115 14.87 0.36 12.08
C VAL A 115 14.43 1.54 11.24
N ILE A 116 13.43 2.30 11.71
CA ILE A 116 12.93 3.50 11.04
C ILE A 116 14.06 4.52 10.85
N GLU A 117 14.79 4.84 11.92
CA GLU A 117 15.91 5.79 11.89
C GLU A 117 17.01 5.37 10.92
N ARG A 118 17.36 4.07 10.90
CA ARG A 118 18.33 3.52 9.97
C ARG A 118 17.89 3.68 8.51
N ILE A 119 16.64 3.35 8.20
CA ILE A 119 16.10 3.48 6.83
C ILE A 119 16.09 4.95 6.40
N ILE A 120 15.64 5.86 7.27
CA ILE A 120 15.62 7.29 6.98
C ILE A 120 17.04 7.81 6.73
N GLU A 121 18.02 7.37 7.52
CA GLU A 121 19.42 7.75 7.32
C GLU A 121 19.99 7.21 6.00
N ASP A 122 19.70 5.95 5.67
CA ASP A 122 20.11 5.35 4.39
C ASP A 122 19.48 6.09 3.19
N CYS A 123 18.21 6.53 3.30
CA CYS A 123 17.58 7.36 2.28
C CYS A 123 18.24 8.74 2.14
N LYS A 124 18.58 9.40 3.26
CA LYS A 124 19.26 10.71 3.24
C LYS A 124 20.67 10.64 2.66
N GLN A 125 21.37 9.54 2.89
CA GLN A 125 22.71 9.29 2.38
C GLN A 125 22.71 8.65 0.98
N GLU A 126 21.54 8.56 0.32
CA GLU A 126 21.36 7.95 -1.00
C GLU A 126 21.84 6.48 -1.09
N ARG A 127 21.86 5.75 0.03
CA ARG A 127 22.24 4.32 0.10
C ARG A 127 21.06 3.42 -0.25
N LEU A 128 20.55 3.56 -1.48
CA LEU A 128 19.31 2.94 -1.94
C LEU A 128 19.50 1.51 -2.48
N LYS A 129 19.83 0.58 -1.59
CA LYS A 129 19.95 -0.85 -1.93
C LYS A 129 18.58 -1.50 -2.14
N ASP A 130 18.54 -2.59 -2.90
CA ASP A 130 17.29 -3.33 -3.20
C ASP A 130 16.61 -3.93 -1.95
N ASP A 131 17.41 -4.17 -0.91
CA ASP A 131 16.99 -4.72 0.38
C ASP A 131 16.69 -3.65 1.44
N LEU A 132 16.76 -2.35 1.10
CA LEU A 132 16.58 -1.24 2.04
C LEU A 132 15.28 -1.33 2.86
N PHE A 133 14.19 -1.74 2.22
CA PHE A 133 12.87 -1.85 2.85
C PHE A 133 12.46 -3.30 3.19
N SER A 134 13.39 -4.25 3.16
CA SER A 134 13.11 -5.69 3.42
C SER A 134 12.37 -5.94 4.73
N VAL A 135 12.77 -5.27 5.82
CA VAL A 135 12.10 -5.42 7.14
C VAL A 135 10.67 -4.89 7.11
N LEU A 136 10.40 -3.80 6.38
CA LEU A 136 9.05 -3.28 6.21
C LEU A 136 8.21 -4.23 5.35
N GLU A 137 8.80 -4.75 4.28
CA GLU A 137 8.17 -5.69 3.36
C GLU A 137 7.73 -6.97 4.07
N GLU A 138 8.60 -7.54 4.92
CA GLU A 138 8.28 -8.71 5.73
C GLU A 138 7.08 -8.44 6.65
N ALA A 139 7.13 -7.33 7.40
CA ALA A 139 6.06 -6.95 8.32
C ALA A 139 4.71 -6.74 7.61
N VAL A 140 4.69 -6.06 6.45
CA VAL A 140 3.42 -5.91 5.71
C VAL A 140 2.99 -7.19 5.03
N SER A 141 3.92 -8.03 4.57
CA SER A 141 3.59 -9.31 3.92
C SER A 141 2.88 -10.23 4.90
N GLU A 142 3.34 -10.34 6.15
CA GLU A 142 2.66 -11.11 7.20
C GLU A 142 1.21 -10.64 7.41
N ASN A 143 0.99 -9.32 7.51
CA ASN A 143 -0.35 -8.75 7.63
C ASN A 143 -1.21 -9.07 6.40
N LEU A 144 -0.63 -8.92 5.20
CA LEU A 144 -1.34 -9.17 3.95
C LEU A 144 -1.70 -10.64 3.76
N LEU A 145 -0.88 -11.60 4.21
CA LEU A 145 -1.21 -13.03 4.16
C LEU A 145 -2.45 -13.34 5.01
N ASP A 146 -2.56 -12.74 6.20
CA ASP A 146 -3.76 -12.88 7.05
C ASP A 146 -5.01 -12.28 6.36
N ILE A 147 -4.89 -11.08 5.78
CA ILE A 147 -5.97 -10.42 5.04
C ILE A 147 -6.36 -11.22 3.79
N LEU A 148 -5.39 -11.75 3.03
CA LEU A 148 -5.60 -12.59 1.86
C LEU A 148 -6.35 -13.88 2.24
N THR A 149 -6.05 -14.45 3.39
CA THR A 149 -6.76 -15.64 3.89
C THR A 149 -8.25 -15.36 4.13
N ARG A 150 -8.60 -14.16 4.62
CA ARG A 150 -10.01 -13.71 4.71
C ARG A 150 -10.59 -13.35 3.35
N PHE A 151 -9.82 -12.68 2.50
CA PHE A 151 -10.23 -12.31 1.14
C PHE A 151 -10.67 -13.53 0.33
N LYS A 152 -9.93 -14.64 0.40
CA LYS A 152 -10.27 -15.91 -0.27
C LYS A 152 -11.64 -16.49 0.10
N LYS A 153 -12.20 -16.07 1.23
CA LYS A 153 -13.52 -16.49 1.73
C LYS A 153 -14.61 -15.44 1.47
N SER A 154 -14.23 -14.27 0.93
CA SER A 154 -15.13 -13.14 0.71
C SER A 154 -15.80 -13.21 -0.66
N SER A 155 -16.93 -12.50 -0.81
CA SER A 155 -17.61 -12.35 -2.10
C SER A 155 -16.70 -11.73 -3.17
N TYR A 156 -15.81 -10.80 -2.80
CA TYR A 156 -14.87 -10.16 -3.72
C TYR A 156 -13.97 -11.17 -4.44
N TYR A 157 -13.48 -12.20 -3.73
CA TYR A 157 -12.64 -13.21 -4.36
C TYR A 157 -13.44 -14.11 -5.29
N PHE A 158 -14.68 -14.48 -4.92
CA PHE A 158 -15.55 -15.24 -5.81
C PHE A 158 -15.95 -14.44 -7.06
N GLU A 159 -16.20 -13.13 -6.94
CA GLU A 159 -16.43 -12.24 -8.07
C GLU A 159 -15.23 -12.17 -9.01
N TYR A 160 -14.02 -12.05 -8.45
CA TYR A 160 -12.77 -12.14 -9.22
C TYR A 160 -12.66 -13.46 -10.00
N LEU A 161 -12.89 -14.61 -9.35
CA LEU A 161 -12.80 -15.92 -10.00
C LEU A 161 -13.82 -16.11 -11.13
N ASN A 162 -14.99 -15.49 -11.02
CA ASN A 162 -16.06 -15.57 -12.02
C ASN A 162 -15.86 -14.58 -13.19
N GLY A 163 -14.75 -13.84 -13.22
CA GLY A 163 -14.49 -12.84 -14.25
C GLY A 163 -15.52 -11.71 -14.23
N GLY A 164 -16.03 -11.36 -13.04
CA GLY A 164 -16.94 -10.24 -12.90
C GLY A 164 -16.33 -8.97 -13.50
N ASP A 165 -17.04 -8.32 -14.42
CA ASP A 165 -16.69 -6.97 -14.84
C ASP A 165 -16.74 -6.09 -13.59
N LEU A 166 -15.60 -5.49 -13.24
CA LEU A 166 -15.50 -4.54 -12.15
C LEU A 166 -16.36 -3.31 -12.49
N ARG A 167 -17.66 -3.37 -12.21
CA ARG A 167 -18.54 -2.20 -12.26
C ARG A 167 -18.20 -1.36 -11.04
N ILE A 168 -17.31 -0.40 -11.25
CA ILE A 168 -17.01 0.62 -10.25
C ILE A 168 -18.25 1.51 -10.18
N ASP A 169 -19.19 1.16 -9.31
CA ASP A 169 -20.26 2.08 -8.93
C ASP A 169 -19.63 3.22 -8.12
N THR A 170 -19.26 4.30 -8.82
CA THR A 170 -18.77 5.55 -8.22
C THR A 170 -19.82 6.28 -7.36
N SER A 171 -21.01 5.70 -7.15
CA SER A 171 -22.13 6.30 -6.43
C SER A 171 -22.22 5.92 -4.95
N GLU A 172 -21.39 5.02 -4.42
CA GLU A 172 -21.44 4.70 -2.98
C GLU A 172 -20.85 5.82 -2.14
N SER A 173 -21.75 6.67 -1.63
CA SER A 173 -21.48 7.50 -0.47
C SER A 173 -21.11 6.60 0.70
N PRO A 174 -20.06 6.91 1.49
CA PRO A 174 -19.60 6.05 2.57
C PRO A 174 -20.74 5.80 3.55
N GLN A 175 -21.29 4.58 3.51
CA GLN A 175 -22.23 4.15 4.52
C GLN A 175 -21.50 4.23 5.86
N LYS A 176 -22.12 4.86 6.85
CA LYS A 176 -21.67 4.82 8.24
C LYS A 176 -21.74 3.36 8.69
N LEU A 177 -20.71 2.57 8.40
CA LEU A 177 -20.56 1.24 8.97
C LEU A 177 -20.40 1.44 10.48
N GLN A 178 -21.41 0.98 11.22
CA GLN A 178 -21.29 0.78 12.65
C GLN A 178 -20.07 -0.12 12.86
N ARG A 179 -19.05 0.41 13.53
CA ARG A 179 -17.90 -0.39 13.94
C ARG A 179 -18.44 -1.64 14.64
N PRO A 180 -17.95 -2.85 14.31
CA PRO A 180 -18.31 -4.02 15.09
C PRO A 180 -18.03 -3.72 16.56
N PRO A 181 -18.91 -4.15 17.49
CA PRO A 181 -18.69 -3.92 18.90
C PRO A 181 -17.32 -4.50 19.26
N THR A 182 -16.37 -3.61 19.58
CA THR A 182 -15.08 -4.00 20.13
C THR A 182 -15.39 -4.74 21.41
N THR A 183 -15.30 -6.07 21.37
CA THR A 183 -15.31 -6.87 22.60
C THR A 183 -14.13 -6.36 23.40
N PRO A 184 -14.34 -5.80 24.61
CA PRO A 184 -13.22 -5.40 25.43
C PRO A 184 -12.40 -6.67 25.69
N ARG A 185 -11.21 -6.75 25.10
CA ARG A 185 -10.20 -7.72 25.51
C ARG A 185 -10.04 -7.48 27.01
N GLY A 186 -10.48 -8.45 27.80
CA GLY A 186 -10.38 -8.41 29.25
C GLY A 186 -8.95 -8.07 29.62
N LEU A 187 -8.75 -6.85 30.11
CA LEU A 187 -7.58 -6.50 30.89
C LEU A 187 -7.65 -7.44 32.10
N GLY A 188 -6.84 -8.50 32.05
CA GLY A 188 -6.61 -9.33 33.22
C GLY A 188 -6.22 -8.44 34.40
N PRO A 189 -6.54 -8.86 35.64
CA PRO A 189 -6.33 -8.04 36.82
C PRO A 189 -4.88 -7.55 36.88
N ALA A 190 -4.72 -6.23 36.93
CA ALA A 190 -3.44 -5.58 37.15
C ALA A 190 -2.86 -6.16 38.45
N LYS A 191 -1.80 -6.96 38.33
CA LYS A 191 -0.96 -7.31 39.47
C LYS A 191 -0.30 -6.02 39.93
N THR A 192 -0.81 -5.45 41.01
CA THR A 192 -0.19 -4.39 41.79
C THR A 192 1.19 -4.88 42.22
N LEU A 193 2.23 -4.43 41.51
CA LEU A 193 3.61 -4.61 41.90
C LEU A 193 3.85 -3.65 43.06
N ASP A 194 3.73 -4.19 44.27
CA ASP A 194 3.99 -3.52 45.53
C ASP A 194 5.49 -3.18 45.61
N LEU A 195 5.83 -1.96 45.18
CA LEU A 195 7.20 -1.46 45.15
C LEU A 195 7.62 -1.10 46.58
N LYS A 196 7.99 -2.13 47.36
CA LYS A 196 8.58 -1.99 48.70
C LYS A 196 9.89 -1.21 48.60
N ARG A 197 9.76 0.08 48.93
CA ARG A 197 10.80 1.06 49.20
C ARG A 197 11.81 0.51 50.23
N ARG A 198 12.87 -0.15 49.79
CA ARG A 198 14.04 -0.43 50.64
C ARG A 198 14.96 0.80 50.63
N ARG A 199 14.86 1.58 51.70
CA ARG A 199 15.92 2.52 52.13
C ARG A 199 17.00 1.71 52.86
N SER A 200 18.22 1.76 52.36
CA SER A 200 19.48 1.39 53.04
C SER A 200 20.56 2.25 52.37
N SER A 201 20.93 3.41 52.88
CA SER A 201 21.79 3.65 54.06
C SER A 201 23.12 2.88 54.02
N SER A 202 24.12 3.53 53.43
CA SER A 202 25.57 3.34 53.54
C SER A 202 26.13 4.49 52.68
N MET A 203 26.67 5.62 53.19
CA MET A 203 27.79 5.80 54.12
C MET A 203 28.93 4.85 53.78
N LEU A 204 29.79 5.28 52.84
CA LEU A 204 31.23 5.02 52.83
C LEU A 204 31.87 6.08 51.94
N GLY A 205 32.67 6.95 52.57
CA GLY A 205 33.44 8.00 51.92
C GLY A 205 34.62 7.44 51.14
N PHE A 206 35.00 8.15 50.08
CA PHE A 206 36.32 8.07 49.50
C PHE A 206 36.95 9.45 49.53
N VAL A 207 37.99 9.54 50.35
CA VAL A 207 39.00 10.61 50.34
C VAL A 207 39.92 10.32 49.15
N VAL A 208 40.11 11.28 48.26
CA VAL A 208 41.21 11.26 47.29
C VAL A 208 42.19 12.37 47.69
N PRO A 209 43.48 12.08 47.84
CA PRO A 209 44.47 13.08 48.23
C PRO A 209 44.86 13.96 47.04
N ASN A 210 45.04 15.25 47.34
CA ASN A 210 45.76 16.21 46.53
C ASN A 210 47.19 15.69 46.26
N THR A 211 47.63 15.79 45.01
CA THR A 211 49.07 15.89 44.69
C THR A 211 49.27 17.12 43.80
N MET A 212 50.33 17.85 44.15
CA MET A 212 50.83 19.07 43.52
C MET A 212 51.27 18.85 42.08
#